data_AF-A0AAD7MC96-F1
#
_entry.id   AF-A0AAD7MC96-F1
#
_cell.length_a   1.000
_cell.length_b   1.000
_cell.length_c   1.000
_cell.angle_alpha   90.00
_cell.angle_beta   90.00
_cell.angle_gamma   90.00
#
_symmetry.space_group_name_H-M   'P 1'
#
loop_
_entity.id
_entity.type
_entity.pdbx_description
1 polymer ?
#
loop_
_entity_poly.entity_id
_entity_poly.type
_entity_poly.pdbx_seq_one_letter_code
_entity_poly.pdbx_strand_id
1 'polypeptide(L)'
;MSQYSHLSTPDLEFLELVQRQAMSAIVVRRIMETLRPDLPTESSYDILERNIAVDGGEILVRCIRPVPREHEGKEFPILVWFHGGREHL
;
A
#
# COMPACT_ATOMS: atom_id res chain seq x y z
N MET A 1 -22.95 -22.25 -12.09
CA MET A 1 -22.21 -22.21 -10.81
C MET A 1 -20.76 -21.89 -11.12
N SER A 2 -20.20 -20.84 -10.52
CA SER A 2 -18.83 -20.38 -10.82
C SER A 2 -17.80 -21.32 -10.20
N GLN A 3 -16.82 -21.73 -11.01
CA GLN A 3 -15.73 -22.65 -10.67
C GLN A 3 -14.83 -22.16 -9.51
N TYR A 4 -15.00 -20.91 -9.06
CA TYR A 4 -14.17 -20.25 -8.06
C TYR A 4 -14.83 -20.14 -6.67
N SER A 5 -15.90 -20.89 -6.39
CA SER A 5 -16.61 -20.82 -5.10
C SER A 5 -15.72 -21.14 -3.88
N HIS A 6 -14.66 -21.94 -4.07
CA HIS A 6 -13.69 -22.29 -3.03
C HIS A 6 -12.67 -21.18 -2.75
N LEU A 7 -12.47 -20.22 -3.68
CA LEU A 7 -11.63 -19.03 -3.47
C LEU A 7 -12.36 -17.92 -2.72
N SER A 8 -13.64 -18.13 -2.38
CA SER A 8 -14.46 -17.18 -1.61
C SER A 8 -14.44 -17.45 -0.12
N THR A 9 -13.67 -18.44 0.33
CA THR A 9 -13.43 -18.72 1.75
C THR A 9 -12.15 -17.99 2.16
N PRO A 10 -12.23 -16.95 3.02
CA PRO A 10 -11.04 -16.30 3.54
C PRO A 10 -10.19 -17.28 4.33
N ASP A 11 -8.87 -17.15 4.24
CA ASP A 11 -7.98 -17.90 5.12
C ASP A 11 -8.30 -17.60 6.59
N LEU A 12 -8.07 -18.59 7.46
CA LEU A 12 -8.46 -18.52 8.88
C LEU A 12 -7.92 -17.26 9.58
N GLU A 13 -6.72 -16.82 9.18
CA GLU A 13 -6.07 -15.61 9.71
C GLU A 13 -6.77 -14.29 9.34
N PHE A 14 -7.63 -14.29 8.31
CA PHE A 14 -8.38 -13.12 7.87
C PHE A 14 -9.89 -13.19 8.15
N LEU A 15 -10.38 -14.28 8.74
CA LEU A 15 -11.82 -14.46 9.00
C LEU A 15 -12.42 -13.36 9.88
N GLU A 16 -11.72 -12.94 10.94
CA GLU A 16 -12.20 -11.85 11.80
C GLU A 16 -12.30 -10.51 11.07
N LEU A 17 -11.42 -10.29 10.09
CA LEU A 17 -11.39 -9.07 9.28
C LEU A 17 -12.51 -9.08 8.24
N VAL A 18 -12.78 -10.23 7.62
CA VAL A 18 -13.81 -10.38 6.59
C VAL A 18 -15.23 -10.40 7.18
N GLN A 19 -15.44 -11.02 8.35
CA GLN A 19 -16.77 -11.05 9.00
C GLN A 19 -17.32 -9.66 9.36
N ARG A 20 -16.48 -8.62 9.37
CA ARG A 20 -16.87 -7.24 9.68
C ARG A 20 -17.07 -6.35 8.44
N GLN A 21 -17.12 -6.95 7.23
CA GLN A 21 -17.26 -6.24 5.96
C GLN A 21 -18.63 -5.54 5.79
N ALA A 22 -18.74 -4.34 6.34
CA ALA A 22 -18.84 -3.20 5.45
C ALA A 22 -17.48 -2.51 5.50
N MET A 23 -16.89 -2.18 4.35
CA MET A 23 -15.65 -1.39 4.23
C MET A 23 -15.89 0.01 4.82
N SER A 24 -15.94 0.08 6.14
CA SER A 24 -16.14 1.28 6.93
C SER A 24 -14.77 1.84 7.32
N ALA A 25 -14.71 3.15 7.56
CA ALA A 25 -13.50 3.83 8.03
C ALA A 25 -12.87 3.15 9.27
N ILE A 26 -13.69 2.45 10.07
CA ILE A 26 -13.25 1.70 11.25
C ILE A 26 -12.33 0.53 10.87
N VAL A 27 -12.67 -0.21 9.81
CA VAL A 27 -11.87 -1.36 9.34
C VAL A 27 -10.53 -0.88 8.81
N VAL A 28 -10.52 0.15 7.96
CA VAL A 28 -9.28 0.74 7.42
C VAL A 28 -8.38 1.24 8.54
N ARG A 29 -8.94 1.97 9.51
CA ARG A 29 -8.20 2.47 10.67
C ARG A 29 -7.55 1.33 11.46
N ARG A 30 -8.28 0.25 11.71
CA ARG A 30 -7.77 -0.88 12.49
C ARG A 30 -6.67 -1.65 11.76
N ILE A 31 -6.79 -1.81 10.44
CA ILE A 31 -5.72 -2.37 9.61
C ILE A 31 -4.46 -1.51 9.73
N MET A 32 -4.58 -0.19 9.60
CA MET A 32 -3.45 0.73 9.73
C MET A 32 -2.81 0.65 11.12
N GLU A 33 -3.61 0.64 12.20
CA GLU A 33 -3.10 0.53 13.57
C GLU A 33 -2.35 -0.80 13.81
N THR A 34 -2.79 -1.88 13.17
CA THR A 34 -2.19 -3.22 13.30
C THR A 34 -0.88 -3.33 12.52
N LEU A 35 -0.82 -2.76 11.30
CA LEU A 35 0.32 -2.92 10.39
C LEU A 35 1.39 -1.83 10.55
N ARG A 36 1.06 -0.67 11.14
CA ARG A 36 2.01 0.43 11.37
C ARG A 36 3.29 0.02 12.11
N PRO A 37 3.25 -0.82 13.17
CA PRO A 37 4.45 -1.24 13.88
C PRO A 37 5.45 -2.01 13.01
N ASP A 38 4.99 -2.65 11.94
CA ASP A 38 5.83 -3.43 11.02
C ASP A 38 6.52 -2.56 9.95
N LEU A 39 6.25 -1.26 9.94
CA LEU A 39 6.94 -0.34 9.04
C LEU A 39 8.42 -0.26 9.42
N PRO A 40 9.33 -0.21 8.43
CA PRO A 40 10.73 0.07 8.68
C PRO A 40 10.90 1.39 9.42
N THR A 41 11.98 1.52 10.20
CA THR A 41 12.32 2.78 10.88
C THR A 41 12.48 3.91 9.87
N GLU A 42 12.09 5.14 10.22
CA GLU A 42 12.15 6.28 9.30
C GLU A 42 13.57 6.53 8.74
N SER A 43 14.62 6.19 9.50
CA SER A 43 16.01 6.30 9.06
C SER A 43 16.44 5.27 8.00
N SER A 44 15.59 4.29 7.68
CA SER A 44 15.92 3.22 6.72
C SER A 44 15.52 3.55 5.28
N TYR A 45 14.78 4.64 5.06
CA TYR A 45 14.37 5.09 3.73
C TYR A 45 14.19 6.60 3.68
N ASP A 46 14.42 7.18 2.50
CA ASP A 46 14.07 8.55 2.20
C ASP A 46 12.71 8.59 1.49
N ILE A 47 11.89 9.57 1.83
CA ILE A 47 10.69 9.92 1.06
C ILE A 47 10.98 11.16 0.23
N LEU A 48 10.65 11.08 -1.06
CA LEU A 48 10.73 12.20 -1.99
C LEU A 48 9.40 12.34 -2.72
N GLU A 49 8.77 13.50 -2.57
CA GLU A 49 7.53 13.81 -3.28
C GLU A 49 7.83 14.64 -4.53
N ARG A 50 7.11 14.31 -5.61
CA ARG A 50 7.28 14.92 -6.94
C ARG A 50 5.92 15.14 -7.59
N ASN A 51 5.64 16.36 -8.01
CA ASN A 51 4.55 16.62 -8.94
C ASN A 51 5.03 16.32 -10.35
N ILE A 52 4.34 15.41 -11.03
CA ILE A 52 4.66 14.98 -12.39
C ILE A 52 3.56 15.51 -13.31
N ALA A 53 3.94 16.28 -14.32
CA ALA A 53 3.02 16.74 -15.34
C ALA A 53 2.49 15.56 -16.17
N VAL A 54 1.18 15.53 -16.38
CA VAL A 54 0.47 14.54 -17.18
C VAL A 54 -0.55 15.26 -18.07
N ASP A 55 -1.15 14.52 -19.01
CA ASP A 55 -2.24 15.07 -19.82
C ASP A 55 -3.41 15.46 -18.91
N GLY A 56 -3.75 16.75 -18.91
CA GLY A 56 -4.84 17.29 -18.10
C GLY A 56 -4.49 17.72 -16.67
N GLY A 57 -3.21 17.72 -16.27
CA GLY A 57 -2.81 18.28 -14.98
C GLY A 57 -1.47 17.78 -14.44
N GLU A 58 -1.38 17.67 -13.12
CA GLU A 58 -0.24 17.09 -12.41
C GLU A 58 -0.71 16.00 -11.46
N ILE A 59 0.12 14.97 -11.29
CA ILE A 59 -0.08 13.95 -10.24
C ILE A 59 1.04 14.02 -9.22
N LEU A 60 0.69 13.84 -7.94
CA LEU A 60 1.67 13.69 -6.87
C LEU A 60 2.16 12.25 -6.80
N VAL A 61 3.45 12.05 -7.03
CA VAL A 61 4.12 10.75 -6.88
C VAL A 61 4.98 10.79 -5.62
N ARG A 62 4.80 9.79 -4.75
CA ARG A 62 5.67 9.55 -3.60
C ARG A 62 6.70 8.49 -3.94
N CYS A 63 7.97 8.89 -4.03
CA CYS A 63 9.10 8.00 -4.22
C CYS A 63 9.67 7.60 -2.86
N ILE A 64 9.79 6.31 -2.60
CA ILE A 64 10.41 5.77 -1.38
C ILE A 64 11.72 5.12 -1.81
N ARG A 65 12.84 5.64 -1.32
CA ARG A 65 14.18 5.14 -1.65
C ARG A 65 14.82 4.53 -0.40
N PRO A 66 15.24 3.26 -0.43
CA PRO A 66 16.00 2.69 0.68
C PRO A 66 17.30 3.48 0.91
N VAL A 67 17.64 3.78 2.18
CA VAL A 67 18.95 4.35 2.53
C VAL A 67 19.94 3.18 2.59
N PRO A 68 20.95 3.11 1.71
CA PRO A 68 21.89 2.00 1.71
C PRO A 68 22.78 2.08 2.96
N ARG A 69 22.85 1.01 3.77
CA ARG A 69 23.77 0.96 4.92
C ARG A 69 25.25 1.01 4.50
N GLU A 70 25.57 0.57 3.28
CA GLU A 70 26.97 0.35 2.85
C GLU A 70 27.30 0.88 1.44
N HIS A 71 26.36 1.52 0.74
CA HIS A 71 26.58 1.86 -0.68
C HIS A 71 25.84 3.12 -1.13
N GLU A 72 26.41 4.29 -0.87
CA GLU A 72 26.05 5.49 -1.62
C GLU A 72 26.25 5.25 -3.12
N GLY A 73 25.26 5.59 -3.94
CA GLY A 73 25.36 5.55 -5.40
C GLY A 73 24.95 4.25 -6.12
N LYS A 74 24.27 3.30 -5.44
CA LYS A 74 23.66 2.14 -6.13
C LYS A 74 22.31 2.50 -6.75
N GLU A 75 22.07 2.00 -7.97
CA GLU A 75 20.77 2.00 -8.62
C GLU A 75 19.90 0.85 -8.08
N PHE A 76 18.59 1.08 -8.00
CA PHE A 76 17.62 0.10 -7.56
C PHE A 76 16.57 -0.14 -8.65
N PRO A 77 16.04 -1.36 -8.80
CA PRO A 77 14.85 -1.57 -9.61
C PRO A 77 13.68 -0.75 -9.04
N ILE A 78 12.84 -0.23 -9.93
CA ILE A 78 11.68 0.60 -9.56
C ILE A 78 10.44 -0.29 -9.48
N LEU A 79 9.76 -0.27 -8.34
CA LEU A 79 8.39 -0.75 -8.18
C LEU A 79 7.43 0.43 -8.31
N VAL A 80 6.55 0.40 -9.31
CA VAL A 80 5.46 1.37 -9.43
C VAL A 80 4.23 0.79 -8.75
N TRP A 81 3.76 1.45 -7.69
CA TRP A 81 2.61 1.03 -6.90
C TRP A 81 1.45 2.01 -7.05
N PHE A 82 0.28 1.50 -7.47
CA PHE A 82 -0.97 2.23 -7.47
C PHE A 82 -1.81 1.73 -6.31
N HIS A 83 -2.16 2.61 -5.37
CA HIS A 83 -2.95 2.18 -4.22
C HIS A 83 -4.39 1.86 -4.64
N GLY A 84 -4.98 0.86 -3.98
CA GLY A 84 -6.42 0.60 -4.10
C GLY A 84 -7.26 1.67 -3.39
N GLY A 85 -8.54 1.67 -3.70
CA GLY A 85 -9.53 2.61 -3.17
C GLY A 85 -10.65 2.74 -4.19
N ARG A 86 -11.90 2.87 -3.75
CA ARG A 86 -12.98 3.13 -4.70
C ARG A 86 -12.83 4.56 -5.21
N GLU A 87 -12.75 4.70 -6.52
CA GLU A 87 -12.83 5.97 -7.21
C GLU A 87 -14.24 6.54 -6.97
N HIS A 88 -14.33 7.67 -6.27
CA HIS A 88 -15.53 8.49 -6.30
C HIS A 88 -15.43 9.40 -7.53
N LEU A 89 -16.13 9.01 -8.60
CA LEU A 89 -16.63 9.95 -9.60
C LEU A 89 -17.96 10.53 -9.11
#